data_AF-A0A6N8XV84-F1
#
_entry.id   AF-A0A6N8XV84-F1
#
_cell.length_a   1.000
_cell.length_b   1.000
_cell.length_c   1.000
_cell.angle_alpha   90.00
_cell.angle_beta   90.00
_cell.angle_gamma   90.00
#
_symmetry.space_group_name_H-M   'P 1'
#
loop_
_entity.id
_entity.type
_entity.pdbx_description
1 polymer ?
#
loop_
_entity_poly.entity_id
_entity_poly.type
_entity_poly.pdbx_seq_one_letter_code
_entity_poly.pdbx_strand_id
1 'polypeptide(L)'
;MKTLATHALPSAAKQALTKLGADIAVARKKRRISTVSMAERAFISRGTLYKVERGDPSVSIGIYATVLAILGLADRLGQAADRRNDSLGLDIDEDRLPRKVQPRRRSRPPS
;
A
#
# COMPACT_ATOMS: atom_id res chain seq x y z
N MET A 1 17.47 -3.79 15.31
CA MET A 1 16.59 -4.71 16.08
C MET A 1 15.82 -5.57 15.07
N LYS A 2 15.91 -6.90 15.12
CA LYS A 2 15.07 -7.78 14.28
C LYS A 2 13.73 -7.94 15.00
N THR A 3 12.67 -7.33 14.47
CA THR A 3 11.34 -7.36 15.08
C THR A 3 10.68 -8.71 14.79
N LEU A 4 10.06 -9.34 15.80
CA LEU A 4 9.32 -10.61 15.65
C LEU A 4 8.29 -10.56 14.50
N ALA A 5 7.70 -9.39 14.28
CA ALA A 5 6.75 -9.12 13.20
C ALA A 5 7.31 -9.41 11.78
N THR A 6 8.62 -9.25 11.56
CA THR A 6 9.24 -9.53 10.25
C THR A 6 9.53 -11.02 10.04
N HIS A 7 9.68 -11.80 11.12
CA HIS A 7 9.93 -13.24 11.06
C HIS A 7 8.65 -14.07 10.94
N ALA A 8 7.54 -13.60 11.52
CA ALA A 8 6.24 -14.27 11.47
C ALA A 8 5.27 -13.58 10.50
N LEU A 9 5.78 -13.09 9.37
CA LEU A 9 4.96 -12.36 8.40
C LEU A 9 3.90 -13.31 7.78
N PRO A 10 2.60 -12.97 7.83
CA PRO A 10 1.56 -13.78 7.20
C PRO A 10 1.85 -14.05 5.72
N SER A 11 1.46 -15.23 5.23
CA SER A 11 1.73 -15.65 3.84
C SER A 11 1.23 -14.65 2.81
N ALA A 12 0.02 -14.11 3.01
CA ALA A 12 -0.59 -13.09 2.16
C ALA A 12 0.26 -11.80 2.10
N ALA A 13 0.72 -11.29 3.26
CA ALA A 13 1.56 -10.11 3.31
C ALA A 13 2.92 -10.33 2.65
N LYS A 14 3.52 -11.52 2.84
CA LYS A 14 4.78 -11.91 2.18
C LYS A 14 4.63 -11.97 0.65
N GLN A 15 3.54 -12.53 0.16
CA GLN A 15 3.23 -12.58 -1.27
C GLN A 15 3.02 -11.18 -1.85
N ALA A 16 2.29 -10.31 -1.15
CA ALA A 16 2.08 -8.92 -1.55
C ALA A 16 3.41 -8.15 -1.67
N LEU A 17 4.31 -8.30 -0.69
CA LEU A 17 5.65 -7.70 -0.75
C LEU A 17 6.49 -8.27 -1.90
N THR A 18 6.47 -9.59 -2.11
CA THR A 18 7.22 -10.24 -3.20
C THR A 18 6.75 -9.72 -4.56
N LYS A 19 5.42 -9.61 -4.74
CA LYS A 19 4.82 -9.02 -5.94
C LYS A 19 5.24 -7.56 -6.11
N LEU A 20 5.15 -6.75 -5.06
CA LEU A 20 5.58 -5.34 -5.09
C LEU A 20 7.04 -5.22 -5.52
N GLY A 21 7.95 -6.01 -4.96
CA GLY A 21 9.36 -6.02 -5.34
C GLY A 21 9.57 -6.38 -6.81
N ALA A 22 8.87 -7.41 -7.30
CA ALA A 22 8.93 -7.81 -8.71
C ALA A 22 8.41 -6.70 -9.64
N ASP A 23 7.30 -6.07 -9.28
CA ASP A 23 6.70 -4.96 -10.05
C ASP A 23 7.65 -3.75 -10.07
N ILE A 24 8.33 -3.44 -8.96
CA ILE A 24 9.38 -2.41 -8.90
C ILE A 24 10.53 -2.74 -9.86
N ALA A 25 11.00 -3.99 -9.87
CA ALA A 25 12.10 -4.41 -10.75
C ALA A 25 11.72 -4.26 -12.24
N VAL A 26 10.49 -4.67 -12.60
CA VAL A 26 9.94 -4.49 -13.94
C VAL A 26 9.81 -3.00 -14.29
N ALA A 27 9.27 -2.20 -13.38
CA ALA A 27 9.09 -0.76 -13.55
C ALA A 27 10.43 -0.03 -13.77
N ARG A 28 11.48 -0.41 -13.03
CA ARG A 28 12.83 0.11 -13.20
C ARG A 28 13.41 -0.23 -14.57
N LYS A 29 13.30 -1.51 -14.98
CA LYS A 29 13.78 -1.98 -16.29
C LYS A 29 13.07 -1.28 -17.46
N LYS A 30 11.73 -1.13 -17.38
CA LYS A 30 10.93 -0.40 -18.39
C LYS A 30 11.39 1.05 -18.58
N ARG A 31 11.87 1.70 -17.51
CA ARG A 31 12.42 3.07 -17.53
C ARG A 31 13.91 3.13 -17.86
N ARG A 32 14.54 1.99 -18.18
CA ARG A 32 15.98 1.87 -18.50
C ARG A 32 16.89 2.41 -17.39
N ILE A 33 16.47 2.31 -16.13
CA ILE A 33 17.29 2.74 -14.99
C ILE A 33 18.17 1.57 -14.53
N SER A 34 19.49 1.76 -14.54
CA SER A 34 20.43 0.73 -14.06
C SER A 34 20.30 0.52 -12.54
N THR A 35 20.67 -0.66 -12.06
CA THR A 35 20.67 -0.96 -10.61
C THR A 35 21.59 0.01 -9.86
N VAL A 36 22.72 0.38 -10.46
CA VAL A 36 23.68 1.34 -9.90
C VAL A 36 23.03 2.72 -9.78
N SER A 37 22.51 3.26 -10.89
CA SER A 37 21.92 4.60 -10.89
C SER A 37 20.69 4.69 -9.98
N MET A 38 19.88 3.63 -9.91
CA MET A 38 18.73 3.60 -9.00
C MET A 38 19.18 3.63 -7.54
N ALA A 39 20.17 2.81 -7.18
CA ALA A 39 20.69 2.74 -5.82
C ALA A 39 21.30 4.10 -5.39
N GLU A 40 22.02 4.76 -6.29
CA GLU A 40 22.57 6.11 -6.08
C GLU A 40 21.45 7.15 -5.87
N ARG A 41 20.45 7.20 -6.74
CA ARG A 41 19.30 8.13 -6.62
C ARG A 41 18.50 7.91 -5.34
N ALA A 42 18.42 6.67 -4.87
CA ALA A 42 17.74 6.31 -3.64
C ALA A 42 18.63 6.41 -2.39
N PHE A 43 19.90 6.81 -2.52
CA PHE A 43 20.89 6.87 -1.43
C PHE A 43 21.02 5.56 -0.65
N ILE A 44 21.03 4.42 -1.35
CA ILE A 44 21.15 3.08 -0.76
C ILE A 44 22.22 2.24 -1.45
N SER A 45 22.63 1.15 -0.80
CA SER A 45 23.50 0.16 -1.44
C SER A 45 22.77 -0.64 -2.53
N ARG A 46 23.52 -1.18 -3.50
CA ARG A 46 22.99 -2.15 -4.49
C ARG A 46 22.36 -3.37 -3.85
N GLY A 47 22.91 -3.84 -2.72
CA GLY A 47 22.36 -4.96 -1.96
C GLY A 47 21.00 -4.63 -1.33
N THR A 48 20.83 -3.40 -0.86
CA THR A 48 19.53 -2.91 -0.36
C THR A 48 18.50 -2.84 -1.49
N LEU A 49 18.88 -2.33 -2.67
CA LEU A 49 17.99 -2.33 -3.83
C LEU A 49 17.61 -3.76 -4.27
N TYR A 50 18.55 -4.70 -4.24
CA TYR A 50 18.25 -6.11 -4.52
C TYR A 50 17.22 -6.69 -3.55
N LYS A 51 17.31 -6.36 -2.25
CA LYS A 51 16.32 -6.76 -1.24
C LYS A 51 14.95 -6.13 -1.51
N VAL A 52 14.90 -4.85 -1.89
CA VAL A 52 13.67 -4.16 -2.29
C VAL A 52 13.00 -4.88 -3.45
N GLU A 53 13.75 -5.22 -4.51
CA GLU A 53 13.23 -5.92 -5.69
C GLU A 53 12.76 -7.35 -5.40
N ARG A 54 13.13 -7.91 -4.25
CA ARG A 54 12.63 -9.21 -3.76
C ARG A 54 11.49 -9.10 -2.77
N GLY A 55 11.10 -7.89 -2.38
CA GLY A 55 10.06 -7.68 -1.36
C GLY A 55 10.51 -8.09 0.05
N ASP A 56 11.79 -7.92 0.38
CA ASP A 56 12.31 -8.23 1.70
C ASP A 56 11.66 -7.33 2.78
N PRO A 57 10.95 -7.89 3.76
CA PRO A 57 10.28 -7.13 4.82
C PRO A 57 11.24 -6.47 5.81
N SER A 58 12.54 -6.82 5.80
CA SER A 58 13.55 -6.17 6.64
C SER A 58 13.96 -4.80 6.15
N VAL A 59 13.60 -4.44 4.91
CA VAL A 59 13.87 -3.12 4.35
C VAL A 59 12.82 -2.12 4.84
N SER A 60 13.26 -0.97 5.30
CA SER A 60 12.37 0.10 5.78
C SER A 60 11.37 0.52 4.70
N ILE A 61 10.11 0.75 5.10
CA ILE A 61 9.06 1.25 4.20
C ILE A 61 9.43 2.58 3.55
N GLY A 62 10.24 3.41 4.23
CA GLY A 62 10.75 4.67 3.66
C GLY A 62 11.64 4.43 2.43
N ILE A 63 12.41 3.35 2.40
CA ILE A 63 13.24 3.00 1.24
C ILE A 63 12.35 2.56 0.07
N TYR A 64 11.33 1.74 0.34
CA TYR A 64 10.33 1.39 -0.68
C TYR A 64 9.64 2.63 -1.25
N ALA A 65 9.25 3.57 -0.38
CA ALA A 65 8.62 4.83 -0.79
C ALA A 65 9.55 5.67 -1.69
N THR A 66 10.82 5.83 -1.32
CA THR A 66 11.82 6.56 -2.14
C THR A 66 12.01 5.90 -3.51
N VAL A 67 12.11 4.58 -3.55
CA VAL A 67 12.23 3.82 -4.81
C VAL A 67 10.99 4.01 -5.68
N LEU A 68 9.79 3.93 -5.10
CA LEU A 68 8.54 4.19 -5.82
C LEU A 68 8.45 5.64 -6.31
N ALA A 69 8.91 6.62 -5.53
CA ALA A 69 8.93 8.03 -5.93
C ALA A 69 9.84 8.27 -7.13
N ILE A 70 11.05 7.70 -7.16
CA ILE A 70 11.96 7.79 -8.31
C ILE A 70 11.33 7.16 -9.57
N LEU A 71 10.49 6.14 -9.40
CA LEU A 71 9.74 5.52 -10.50
C LEU A 71 8.47 6.29 -10.88
N GLY A 72 8.09 7.36 -10.17
CA GLY A 72 6.82 8.07 -10.39
C GLY A 72 5.60 7.23 -9.99
N LEU A 73 5.74 6.40 -8.96
CA LEU A 73 4.71 5.50 -8.44
C LEU A 73 4.38 5.79 -6.97
N ALA A 74 4.80 6.94 -6.42
CA ALA A 74 4.55 7.31 -5.02
C ALA A 74 3.05 7.31 -4.67
N ASP A 75 2.19 7.79 -5.56
CA ASP A 75 0.74 7.85 -5.35
C ASP A 75 0.11 6.47 -5.11
N ARG A 76 0.71 5.40 -5.67
CA ARG A 76 0.25 4.02 -5.46
C ARG A 76 0.38 3.60 -4.01
N LEU A 77 1.37 4.12 -3.28
CA LEU A 77 1.54 3.85 -1.85
C LEU A 77 0.42 4.52 -1.04
N GLY A 78 0.02 5.74 -1.41
CA GLY A 78 -1.12 6.43 -0.78
C GLY A 78 -2.46 5.75 -1.05
N GLN A 79 -2.60 5.09 -2.20
CA GLN A 79 -3.81 4.35 -2.58
C GLN A 79 -3.95 2.99 -1.90
N ALA A 80 -2.89 2.47 -1.26
CA ALA A 80 -2.87 1.11 -0.72
C ALA A 80 -3.91 0.87 0.39
N ALA A 81 -4.32 1.93 1.09
CA ALA A 81 -5.36 1.92 2.11
C ALA A 81 -6.43 2.99 1.84
N ASP A 82 -6.64 3.35 0.57
CA ASP A 82 -7.72 4.27 0.21
C ASP A 82 -9.07 3.61 0.55
N ARG A 83 -9.87 4.31 1.37
CA ARG A 83 -11.20 3.87 1.82
C ARG A 83 -12.12 3.46 0.66
N ARG A 84 -11.97 4.09 -0.51
CA ARG A 84 -12.77 3.76 -1.69
C ARG A 84 -12.53 2.35 -2.21
N ASN A 85 -11.37 1.78 -1.91
CA ASN A 85 -10.96 0.44 -2.33
C ASN A 85 -11.02 -0.57 -1.16
N ASP A 86 -11.49 -0.15 0.02
CA ASP A 86 -11.62 -1.00 1.20
C ASP A 86 -13.03 -1.62 1.26
N SER A 87 -13.20 -2.75 0.58
CA SER A 87 -14.47 -3.47 0.55
C SER A 87 -14.94 -3.92 1.94
N LEU A 88 -14.01 -4.31 2.82
CA LEU A 88 -14.33 -4.67 4.21
C LEU A 88 -14.84 -3.47 5.01
N GLY A 89 -14.25 -2.28 4.79
CA GLY A 89 -14.73 -1.04 5.39
C GLY A 89 -16.15 -0.65 4.93
N LEU A 90 -16.46 -0.87 3.65
CA LEU A 90 -17.80 -0.62 3.10
C LEU A 90 -18.85 -1.56 3.70
N ASP A 91 -18.52 -2.84 3.88
CA ASP A 91 -19.41 -3.83 4.50
C ASP A 91 -19.73 -3.48 5.98
N ILE A 92 -18.75 -2.97 6.72
CA ILE A 92 -18.94 -2.52 8.11
C ILE A 92 -19.87 -1.28 8.18
N ASP A 93 -19.76 -0.36 7.23
CA ASP A 93 -20.64 0.80 7.13
C ASP A 93 -22.07 0.40 6.73
N GLU A 94 -22.23 -0.64 5.90
CA GLU A 94 -23.53 -1.19 5.53
C GLU A 94 -24.24 -1.86 6.72
N ASP A 95 -23.50 -2.61 7.55
CA ASP A 95 -24.03 -3.18 8.80
C ASP A 95 -24.45 -2.11 9.84
N ARG A 96 -23.95 -0.88 9.70
CA ARG A 96 -24.32 0.28 10.54
C ARG A 96 -25.49 1.08 10.02
N LEU A 97 -26.09 0.71 8.88
CA LEU A 97 -27.30 1.38 8.39
C LEU A 97 -28.44 1.27 9.42
N PRO A 98 -29.11 2.38 9.77
CA PRO A 98 -30.25 2.32 10.67
C PRO A 98 -31.36 1.47 10.04
N ARG A 99 -31.66 0.31 10.66
CA ARG A 99 -32.69 -0.64 10.21
C ARG A 99 -34.09 -0.05 10.03
N LYS A 100 -34.35 1.16 10.55
CA LYS A 100 -35.57 1.94 10.28
C LYS A 100 -35.23 3.43 10.17
N VAL A 101 -35.36 3.98 8.97
CA VAL A 101 -35.55 5.42 8.80
C VAL A 101 -37.03 5.70 9.08
N GLN A 102 -37.34 6.17 10.30
CA GLN A 102 -38.71 6.61 10.60
C GLN A 102 -38.99 7.89 9.79
N PRO A 103 -40.02 7.90 8.91
CA PRO A 103 -40.40 9.13 8.24
C PRO A 103 -40.82 10.13 9.32
N ARG A 104 -40.21 11.32 9.32
CA ARG A 104 -40.65 12.42 10.20
C ARG A 104 -42.13 12.63 9.93
N ARG A 105 -42.96 12.30 10.92
CA ARG A 105 -44.41 12.45 10.89
C ARG A 105 -44.70 13.90 10.52
N ARG A 106 -45.17 14.16 9.29
CA ARG A 106 -45.57 15.50 8.85
C ARG A 106 -46.60 16.01 9.87
N SER A 107 -46.23 17.02 10.64
CA SER A 107 -47.14 17.75 11.50
C SER A 107 -48.23 18.35 10.62
N ARG A 108 -49.45 17.88 10.82
CA ARG A 108 -50.66 18.36 10.16
C ARG A 108 -50.81 19.86 10.47
N PRO A 109 -51.04 20.72 9.47
CA PRO A 109 -51.16 22.16 9.72
C PRO A 109 -52.43 22.44 10.54
N PRO A 110 -52.42 23.44 11.44
CA PRO A 110 -53.60 23.83 12.19
C PRO A 110 -54.61 24.52 11.27
N SER A 111 -55.89 24.25 11.51
CA SER A 111 -57.05 24.87 10.86
C SER A 111 -57.24 26.32 11.27
#